data_AF-A0A9N8K299-F1
#
_entry.id   AF-A0A9N8K299-F1
#
_cell.length_a   1.000
_cell.length_b   1.000
_cell.length_c   1.000
_cell.angle_alpha   90.00
_cell.angle_beta   90.00
_cell.angle_gamma   90.00
#
_symmetry.space_group_name_H-M   'P 1'
#
loop_
_entity.id
_entity.type
_entity.pdbx_description
1 polymer ?
#
loop_
_entity_poly.entity_id
_entity_poly.type
_entity_poly.pdbx_seq_one_letter_code
_entity_poly.pdbx_strand_id
1 'polypeptide(L)'
;MTGLAEMRQQILDNFYFHAILETDPYIIISKDSAGCYQAWVIDKSANQVDSLSGEVAATSEDALQKLFDKSCEQVQEALDEASLQARSISDAST
;
A
#
# COMPACT_ATOMS: atom_id res chain seq x y z
N MET A 1 -7.05 3.47 -19.53
CA MET A 1 -7.45 3.93 -18.20
C MET A 1 -7.93 2.69 -17.47
N THR A 2 -7.14 2.19 -16.51
CA THR A 2 -7.57 1.10 -15.61
C THR A 2 -8.79 1.56 -14.84
N GLY A 3 -9.82 0.72 -14.76
CA GLY A 3 -11.06 1.07 -14.07
C GLY A 3 -10.83 1.23 -12.57
N LEU A 4 -11.60 2.09 -11.90
CA LEU A 4 -11.50 2.30 -10.43
C LEU A 4 -11.56 0.97 -9.65
N ALA A 5 -12.34 -0.01 -10.12
CA ALA A 5 -12.41 -1.34 -9.52
C ALA A 5 -11.09 -2.13 -9.65
N GLU A 6 -10.40 -2.01 -10.78
CA GLU A 6 -9.09 -2.65 -11.01
C GLU A 6 -8.03 -2.01 -10.11
N MET A 7 -8.00 -0.68 -10.02
CA MET A 7 -7.08 0.04 -9.14
C MET A 7 -7.31 -0.32 -7.67
N ARG A 8 -8.58 -0.39 -7.23
CA ARG A 8 -8.94 -0.87 -5.89
C ARG A 8 -8.36 -2.26 -5.65
N GLN A 9 -8.56 -3.20 -6.58
CA GLN A 9 -8.09 -4.57 -6.39
C GLN A 9 -6.55 -4.62 -6.30
N GLN A 10 -5.85 -3.90 -7.17
CA GLN A 10 -4.38 -3.84 -7.15
C GLN A 10 -3.83 -3.26 -5.84
N ILE A 11 -4.45 -2.21 -5.28
CA ILE A 11 -4.06 -1.66 -3.97
C ILE A 11 -4.17 -2.74 -2.88
N LEU A 12 -5.27 -3.50 -2.87
CA LEU A 12 -5.48 -4.54 -1.87
C LEU A 12 -4.51 -5.71 -2.08
N ASP A 13 -4.27 -6.13 -3.32
CA ASP A 13 -3.30 -7.19 -3.64
C ASP A 13 -1.89 -6.80 -3.19
N ASN A 14 -1.47 -5.55 -3.43
CA ASN A 14 -0.20 -5.01 -2.95
C ASN A 14 -0.12 -4.97 -1.43
N PHE A 15 -1.22 -4.60 -0.76
CA PHE A 15 -1.28 -4.63 0.70
C PHE A 15 -1.12 -6.05 1.26
N TYR A 16 -1.81 -7.03 0.67
CA TYR A 16 -1.70 -8.43 1.06
C TYR A 16 -0.32 -9.04 0.85
N PHE A 17 0.49 -8.51 -0.08
CA PHE A 17 1.87 -8.94 -0.26
C PHE A 17 2.69 -8.80 1.04
N HIS A 18 2.37 -7.82 1.88
CA HIS A 18 3.03 -7.58 3.17
C HIS A 18 2.25 -8.10 4.38
N ALA A 19 0.96 -8.44 4.21
CA ALA A 19 0.11 -8.82 5.32
C ALA A 19 0.53 -10.17 5.92
N ILE A 20 0.86 -10.17 7.22
CA ILE A 20 1.24 -11.37 7.98
C ILE A 20 0.02 -12.24 8.30
N LEU A 21 -1.17 -11.65 8.31
CA LEU A 21 -2.43 -12.30 8.68
C LEU A 21 -3.43 -12.19 7.53
N GLU A 22 -4.26 -13.21 7.38
CA GLU A 22 -5.44 -13.13 6.52
C GLU A 22 -6.49 -12.23 7.18
N THR A 23 -6.68 -11.05 6.59
CA THR A 23 -7.59 -10.02 7.11
C THR A 23 -8.51 -9.49 6.01
N ASP A 24 -9.49 -8.67 6.40
CA ASP A 24 -10.43 -8.00 5.49
C ASP A 24 -10.15 -6.48 5.48
N PRO A 25 -9.05 -6.03 4.83
CA PRO A 25 -8.70 -4.64 4.72
C PRO A 25 -9.64 -3.92 3.76
N TYR A 26 -9.84 -2.63 4.00
CA TYR A 26 -10.72 -1.80 3.19
C TYR A 26 -10.10 -0.42 2.97
N ILE A 27 -10.48 0.21 1.85
CA ILE A 27 -10.00 1.54 1.49
C ILE A 27 -10.98 2.58 2.01
N ILE A 28 -10.46 3.60 2.71
CA ILE A 28 -11.20 4.80 3.06
C ILE A 28 -10.62 5.98 2.27
N ILE A 29 -11.49 6.83 1.73
CA ILE A 29 -11.13 8.16 1.25
C ILE A 29 -11.84 9.17 2.14
N SER A 30 -11.10 10.08 2.75
CA SER A 30 -11.67 11.14 3.58
C SER A 30 -11.32 12.50 3.02
N LYS A 31 -12.19 13.47 3.30
CA LYS A 31 -12.03 14.87 2.93
C LYS A 31 -11.75 15.67 4.19
N ASP A 32 -10.69 16.47 4.18
CA ASP A 32 -10.35 17.34 5.29
C ASP A 32 -11.14 18.66 5.29
N SER A 33 -10.95 19.47 6.33
CA SER A 33 -11.61 20.78 6.45
C SER A 33 -11.09 21.83 5.47
N ALA A 34 -9.91 21.62 4.86
CA ALA A 34 -9.36 22.46 3.81
C ALA A 34 -9.91 22.10 2.42
N GLY A 35 -10.66 21.00 2.32
CA GLY A 35 -11.28 20.53 1.08
C GLY A 35 -10.41 19.56 0.28
N CYS A 36 -9.27 19.15 0.82
CA CYS A 36 -8.38 18.15 0.25
C CYS A 36 -8.85 16.74 0.60
N TYR A 37 -8.37 15.75 -0.14
CA TYR A 37 -8.70 14.34 0.03
C TYR A 37 -7.43 13.55 0.37
N GLN A 38 -7.59 12.50 1.16
CA GLN A 38 -6.54 11.52 1.40
C GLN A 38 -7.16 10.12 1.45
N ALA A 39 -6.39 9.11 1.07
CA ALA A 39 -6.84 7.73 1.01
C ALA A 39 -5.95 6.81 1.85
N TRP A 40 -6.56 5.80 2.47
CA TRP A 40 -5.90 4.82 3.34
C TRP A 40 -6.41 3.42 3.09
N VAL A 41 -5.53 2.42 3.23
CA VAL A 41 -5.93 1.04 3.53
C VAL A 41 -5.99 0.88 5.05
N ILE A 42 -7.12 0.41 5.56
CA ILE A 42 -7.30 0.08 6.98
C ILE A 42 -7.52 -1.42 7.11
N ASP A 43 -6.63 -2.07 7.84
CA ASP A 43 -6.82 -3.42 8.33
C ASP A 43 -7.50 -3.40 9.72
N LYS A 44 -8.56 -4.20 9.87
CA LYS A 44 -9.34 -4.32 11.12
C LYS A 44 -8.75 -5.35 12.10
N SER A 45 -7.67 -6.04 11.76
CA SER A 45 -7.05 -6.99 12.69
C SER A 45 -6.65 -6.30 14.00
N ALA A 46 -6.76 -7.03 15.11
CA ALA A 46 -6.91 -6.49 16.45
C ALA A 46 -5.69 -5.74 17.03
N ASN A 47 -4.67 -5.44 16.24
CA ASN A 47 -3.52 -4.61 16.62
C ASN A 47 -3.21 -3.61 15.51
N GLN A 48 -3.79 -2.41 15.63
CA GLN A 48 -3.48 -1.23 14.81
C GLN A 48 -1.96 -1.07 14.59
N VAL A 49 -1.43 -1.31 13.37
CA VAL A 49 -0.12 -0.75 12.97
C VAL A 49 0.01 -0.49 11.47
N ASP A 50 -0.56 -1.31 10.58
CA ASP A 50 -0.27 -1.16 9.14
C ASP A 50 -1.36 -0.40 8.39
N SER A 51 -1.51 0.89 8.68
CA SER A 51 -2.25 1.79 7.81
C SER A 51 -1.35 2.23 6.65
N LEU A 52 -1.59 1.72 5.45
CA LEU A 52 -0.98 2.28 4.24
C LEU A 52 -1.73 3.56 3.86
N SER A 53 -1.03 4.69 3.79
CA SER A 53 -1.63 5.99 3.45
C SER A 53 -1.02 6.58 2.20
N GLY A 54 -1.85 7.04 1.28
CA GLY A 54 -1.43 7.92 0.19
C GLY A 54 -1.23 9.36 0.67
N GLU A 55 -0.60 10.17 -0.16
CA GLU A 55 -0.49 11.61 0.07
C GLU A 55 -1.84 12.34 -0.06
N VAL A 56 -1.92 13.54 0.52
CA VAL A 56 -3.05 14.45 0.34
C VAL A 56 -3.14 14.92 -1.12
N ALA A 57 -4.37 15.05 -1.63
CA ALA A 57 -4.68 15.39 -3.02
C ALA A 57 -5.88 16.35 -3.13
N ALA A 58 -6.03 16.98 -4.30
CA ALA A 58 -7.13 17.91 -4.54
C ALA A 58 -8.46 17.22 -4.86
N THR A 59 -8.43 15.97 -5.35
CA THR A 59 -9.61 15.18 -5.72
C THR A 59 -9.56 13.80 -5.07
N SER A 60 -10.71 13.13 -4.98
CA SER A 60 -10.81 11.75 -4.49
C SER A 60 -10.05 10.76 -5.37
N GLU A 61 -10.10 10.97 -6.68
CA GLU A 61 -9.44 10.15 -7.70
C GLU A 61 -7.93 10.27 -7.59
N ASP A 62 -7.41 11.50 -7.44
CA ASP A 62 -5.97 11.72 -7.25
C ASP A 62 -5.48 11.14 -5.92
N ALA A 63 -6.30 11.21 -4.86
CA ALA A 63 -5.96 10.60 -3.57
C ALA A 63 -5.86 9.06 -3.69
N LEU A 64 -6.76 8.44 -4.46
CA LEU A 64 -6.71 7.00 -4.72
C LEU A 64 -5.49 6.63 -5.58
N GLN A 65 -5.17 7.44 -6.59
CA GLN A 65 -3.98 7.24 -7.41
C GLN A 65 -2.70 7.33 -6.56
N LYS A 66 -2.60 8.33 -5.68
CA LYS A 66 -1.48 8.46 -4.73
C LYS A 66 -1.35 7.28 -3.77
N LEU A 67 -2.47 6.70 -3.34
CA LEU A 67 -2.46 5.46 -2.54
C LEU A 67 -1.98 4.26 -3.37
N PHE A 68 -2.40 4.17 -4.63
CA PHE A 68 -1.91 3.15 -5.56
C PHE A 68 -0.39 3.25 -5.74
N ASP A 69 0.12 4.44 -6.04
CA ASP A 69 1.55 4.67 -6.22
C ASP A 69 2.32 4.27 -4.96
N LYS A 70 1.83 4.66 -3.77
CA LYS A 70 2.41 4.27 -2.48
C LYS A 70 2.42 2.75 -2.27
N SER A 71 1.35 2.05 -2.64
CA SER A 71 1.28 0.58 -2.52
C SER A 71 2.30 -0.11 -3.43
N CYS A 72 2.55 0.43 -4.63
CA CYS A 72 3.56 -0.09 -5.55
C CYS A 72 4.98 0.15 -5.02
N GLU A 73 5.25 1.34 -4.46
CA GLU A 73 6.53 1.65 -3.81
C GLU A 73 6.85 0.65 -2.70
N GLN A 74 5.88 0.34 -1.85
CA GLN A 74 6.06 -0.59 -0.73
C GLN A 74 6.44 -2.01 -1.21
N VAL A 75 5.76 -2.51 -2.25
CA VAL A 75 6.06 -3.80 -2.86
C VAL A 75 7.47 -3.79 -3.45
N GLN A 76 7.85 -2.72 -4.15
CA GLN A 76 9.19 -2.59 -4.73
C GLN A 76 10.27 -2.60 -3.63
N GLU A 77 10.06 -1.88 -2.52
CA GLU A 77 10.98 -1.86 -1.39
C GLU A 77 11.18 -3.25 -0.78
N ALA A 78 10.11 -4.05 -0.60
CA ALA A 78 10.25 -5.41 -0.09
C ALA A 78 10.96 -6.36 -1.08
N LEU A 79 10.72 -6.21 -2.38
CA LEU A 79 11.45 -6.98 -3.39
C LEU A 79 12.94 -6.64 -3.39
N ASP A 80 13.27 -5.36 -3.27
CA ASP A 80 14.66 -4.89 -3.20
C ASP A 80 15.35 -5.40 -1.93
N GLU A 81 14.69 -5.36 -0.77
CA GLU A 81 15.22 -5.91 0.50
C GLU A 81 15.48 -7.42 0.41
N ALA A 82 14.52 -8.19 -0.14
CA ALA A 82 14.68 -9.62 -0.34
C ALA A 82 15.87 -9.94 -1.25
N SER A 83 16.10 -9.11 -2.29
CA SER A 83 17.23 -9.27 -3.20
C SER A 83 18.59 -9.02 -2.52
N LEU A 84 18.66 -8.05 -1.61
CA LEU A 84 19.87 -7.73 -0.84
C LEU A 84 20.22 -8.86 0.14
N GLN A 85 19.22 -9.42 0.83
CA GLN A 85 19.41 -10.56 1.74
C GLN A 85 19.92 -11.80 1.00
N ALA A 86 19.36 -12.12 -0.17
CA ALA A 86 19.79 -13.25 -0.99
C ALA A 86 21.27 -13.14 -1.45
N ARG A 87 21.72 -11.92 -1.78
CA ARG A 87 23.12 -11.66 -2.16
C ARG A 87 24.08 -11.79 -0.97
N SER A 88 23.68 -11.34 0.21
CA SER A 88 24.50 -11.41 1.43
C SER A 88 24.76 -12.87 1.88
N ILE A 89 23.81 -13.78 1.64
CA ILE A 89 23.97 -15.21 1.97
C ILE A 89 24.90 -15.92 0.96
N SER A 90 24.88 -15.48 -0.30
CA SER A 90 25.73 -16.03 -1.36
C SER A 90 27.23 -15.77 -1.13
N ASP A 91 27.61 -14.64 -0.52
CA ASP A 91 29.01 -14.28 -0.28
C ASP A 91 29.62 -14.95 0.96
N ALA A 92 28.81 -15.52 1.85
CA ALA A 92 29.28 -16.22 3.05
C ALA A 92 29.59 -17.72 2.82
N SER A 93 29.40 -18.22 1.61
CA SER A 93 29.45 -19.66 1.28
C SER A 93 30.71 -20.10 0.50
N THR A 94 31.78 -19.29 0.48
CA THR A 94 33.10 -19.66 -0.10
C THR A 94 34.22 -19.65 0.92
#